data_AF-A0A383RCF5-F1
#
_entry.id   AF-A0A383RCF5-F1
#
_cell.length_a   1.000
_cell.length_b   1.000
_cell.length_c   1.000
_cell.angle_alpha   90.00
_cell.angle_beta   90.00
_cell.angle_gamma   90.00
#
_symmetry.space_group_name_H-M   'P 1'
#
loop_
_entity.id
_entity.type
_entity.pdbx_description
1 polymer ?
#
loop_
_entity_poly.entity_id
_entity_poly.type
_entity_poly.pdbx_seq_one_letter_code
_entity_poly.pdbx_strand_id
1 'polypeptide(L)'
;MENIILRSVEDIINNHVKLIHIAIRQRAKFEGWLKFELAKQLEEFGVSELSVEYTYNTGKSADISFLHNNQRYFLELKTSNTNWRLAGVESKTRPITKNIGSIINDGFKLRECSGVGILVFILFPIPTGDKRWNQYLERISNLLEISFEEVYNFKIIDFEYNNIKCQLLASAIRTNL
;
A
#
# COMPACT_ATOMS: atom_id res chain seq x y z
N MET A 1 7.26 4.09 -12.54
CA MET A 1 7.76 4.03 -11.14
C MET A 1 6.85 3.16 -10.28
N GLU A 2 5.54 3.31 -10.44
CA GLU A 2 4.44 2.48 -9.92
C GLU A 2 4.76 0.98 -9.97
N ASN A 3 5.12 0.44 -11.14
CA ASN A 3 5.51 -0.96 -11.31
C ASN A 3 6.73 -1.37 -10.46
N ILE A 4 7.73 -0.50 -10.31
CA ILE A 4 8.93 -0.78 -9.51
C ILE A 4 8.52 -0.83 -8.03
N ILE A 5 7.76 0.16 -7.56
CA ILE A 5 7.25 0.21 -6.18
C ILE A 5 6.38 -1.01 -5.88
N LEU A 6 5.49 -1.39 -6.79
CA LEU A 6 4.60 -2.54 -6.60
C LEU A 6 5.38 -3.85 -6.50
N ARG A 7 6.39 -4.05 -7.37
CA ARG A 7 7.30 -5.20 -7.29
C ARG A 7 8.11 -5.20 -6.00
N SER A 8 8.61 -4.04 -5.59
CA SER A 8 9.30 -3.87 -4.31
C SER A 8 8.44 -4.29 -3.12
N VAL A 9 7.19 -3.84 -3.07
CA VAL A 9 6.22 -4.25 -2.03
C VAL A 9 6.01 -5.76 -2.04
N GLU A 10 5.85 -6.37 -3.21
CA GLU A 10 5.73 -7.83 -3.34
C GLU A 10 6.98 -8.56 -2.82
N ASP A 11 8.17 -8.13 -3.23
CA ASP A 11 9.44 -8.72 -2.78
C ASP A 11 9.61 -8.59 -1.26
N ILE A 12 9.24 -7.45 -0.67
CA ILE A 12 9.28 -7.24 0.78
C ILE A 12 8.38 -8.24 1.50
N ILE A 13 7.15 -8.43 1.00
CA ILE A 13 6.18 -9.39 1.57
C ILE A 13 6.74 -10.82 1.49
N ASN A 14 7.27 -11.21 0.33
CA ASN A 14 7.77 -12.56 0.06
C ASN A 14 9.06 -12.87 0.83
N ASN A 15 9.92 -11.87 1.06
CA ASN A 15 11.17 -12.06 1.81
C ASN A 15 10.97 -12.05 3.34
N HIS A 16 9.83 -11.57 3.82
CA HIS A 16 9.55 -11.41 5.26
C HIS A 16 8.31 -12.19 5.72
N VAL A 17 8.08 -13.39 5.18
CA VAL A 17 6.89 -14.22 5.45
C VAL A 17 6.56 -14.37 6.94
N LYS A 18 7.57 -14.48 7.81
CA LYS A 18 7.38 -14.61 9.27
C LYS A 18 6.82 -13.33 9.90
N LEU A 19 7.30 -12.16 9.47
CA LEU A 19 6.81 -10.86 9.95
C LEU A 19 5.41 -10.59 9.41
N ILE A 20 5.19 -10.85 8.11
CA ILE A 20 3.88 -10.73 7.48
C ILE A 20 2.86 -11.66 8.14
N HIS A 21 3.24 -12.88 8.51
CA HIS A 21 2.39 -13.78 9.28
C HIS A 21 1.95 -13.17 10.62
N ILE A 22 2.84 -12.49 11.34
CA ILE A 22 2.47 -11.81 12.60
C ILE A 22 1.43 -10.72 12.33
N ALA A 23 1.68 -9.88 11.31
CA ALA A 23 0.76 -8.83 10.90
C ALA A 23 -0.61 -9.38 10.50
N ILE A 24 -0.65 -10.45 9.69
CA ILE A 24 -1.89 -11.11 9.26
C ILE A 24 -2.64 -11.69 10.46
N ARG A 25 -1.98 -12.51 11.28
CA ARG A 25 -2.59 -13.20 12.42
C ARG A 25 -3.24 -12.23 13.39
N GLN A 26 -2.60 -11.09 13.65
CA GLN A 26 -3.07 -10.07 14.59
C GLN A 26 -3.88 -8.95 13.92
N ARG A 27 -3.95 -8.95 12.59
CA ARG A 27 -4.42 -7.81 11.77
C ARG A 27 -3.76 -6.50 12.18
N ALA A 28 -2.48 -6.58 12.54
CA ALA A 28 -1.67 -5.45 12.93
C ALA A 28 -1.22 -4.71 11.68
N LYS A 29 -1.48 -3.40 11.65
CA LYS A 29 -0.98 -2.52 10.60
C LYS A 29 0.54 -2.42 10.71
N PHE A 30 1.21 -2.27 9.57
CA PHE A 30 2.66 -2.35 9.46
C PHE A 30 3.25 -1.27 8.55
N GLU A 31 2.57 -0.13 8.39
CA GLU A 31 3.03 0.99 7.54
C GLU A 31 4.44 1.46 7.90
N GLY A 32 4.71 1.62 9.20
CA GLY A 32 5.99 2.11 9.69
C GLY A 32 7.15 1.19 9.31
N TRP A 33 6.96 -0.13 9.38
CA TRP A 33 7.97 -1.10 8.94
C TRP A 33 8.09 -1.15 7.41
N LEU A 34 6.97 -1.24 6.70
CA LEU A 34 6.95 -1.28 5.23
C LEU A 34 7.65 -0.05 4.61
N LYS A 35 7.49 1.11 5.23
CA LYS A 35 8.13 2.35 4.83
C LYS A 35 9.66 2.25 4.78
N PHE A 36 10.28 1.68 5.80
CA PHE A 36 11.73 1.53 5.83
C PHE A 36 12.23 0.46 4.87
N GLU A 37 11.52 -0.66 4.74
CA GLU A 37 11.86 -1.70 3.76
C GLU A 37 11.76 -1.17 2.31
N LEU A 38 10.70 -0.43 2.01
CA LEU A 38 10.49 0.17 0.70
C LEU A 38 11.51 1.27 0.42
N ALA A 39 11.83 2.11 1.42
CA ALA A 39 12.88 3.12 1.30
C ALA A 39 14.23 2.48 0.96
N LYS A 40 14.61 1.42 1.68
CA LYS A 40 15.84 0.65 1.41
C LYS A 40 15.87 0.13 -0.03
N GLN A 41 14.80 -0.50 -0.50
CA GLN A 41 14.77 -1.02 -1.87
C GLN A 41 14.80 0.08 -2.94
N LEU A 42 14.23 1.25 -2.66
CA LEU A 42 14.31 2.40 -3.56
C LEU A 42 15.74 2.98 -3.61
N GLU A 43 16.45 3.03 -2.48
CA GLU A 43 17.88 3.39 -2.47
C GLU A 43 18.72 2.39 -3.27
N GLU A 44 18.49 1.08 -3.09
CA GLU A 44 19.17 0.02 -3.86
C GLU A 44 18.85 0.10 -5.37
N PHE A 45 17.64 0.55 -5.73
CA PHE A 45 17.26 0.83 -7.11
C PHE A 45 17.99 2.04 -7.72
N GLY A 46 18.54 2.93 -6.89
CA GLY A 46 19.33 4.08 -7.33
C GLY A 46 18.55 5.39 -7.46
N VAL A 47 17.49 5.59 -6.67
CA VAL A 47 16.88 6.92 -6.53
C VAL A 47 17.80 7.86 -5.75
N SER A 48 17.66 9.18 -5.94
CA SER A 48 18.45 10.18 -5.22
C SER A 48 17.59 11.02 -4.28
N GLU A 49 18.22 11.70 -3.32
CA GLU A 49 17.52 12.55 -2.33
C GLU A 49 16.36 11.83 -1.61
N LEU A 50 16.55 10.56 -1.26
CA LEU A 50 15.54 9.80 -0.53
C LEU A 50 15.38 10.36 0.88
N SER A 51 14.14 10.56 1.30
CA SER A 51 13.78 11.06 2.62
C SER A 51 12.49 10.41 3.09
N VAL A 52 12.46 10.04 4.36
CA VAL A 52 11.29 9.50 5.05
C VAL A 52 10.65 10.63 5.86
N GLU A 53 9.31 10.69 5.92
CA GLU A 53 8.56 11.78 6.57
C GLU A 53 8.83 13.18 5.97
N TYR A 54 9.02 13.25 4.65
CA TYR A 54 9.40 14.48 3.98
C TYR A 54 8.26 15.50 3.96
N THR A 55 8.48 16.69 4.55
CA THR A 55 7.50 17.78 4.55
C THR A 55 7.62 18.61 3.26
N TYR A 56 6.59 18.61 2.42
CA TYR A 56 6.57 19.35 1.15
C TYR A 56 5.68 20.59 1.16
N ASN A 57 4.84 20.76 2.18
CA ASN A 57 4.08 21.97 2.45
C ASN A 57 3.76 22.05 3.96
N THR A 58 3.38 23.22 4.46
CA THR A 58 2.99 23.41 5.86
C THR A 58 1.88 22.42 6.24
N GLY A 59 2.20 21.51 7.17
CA GLY A 59 1.28 20.47 7.65
C GLY A 59 1.06 19.30 6.68
N LYS A 60 1.83 19.17 5.59
CA LYS A 60 1.77 18.04 4.66
C LYS A 60 3.13 17.39 4.50
N SER A 61 3.22 16.13 4.92
CA SER A 61 4.39 15.28 4.74
C SER A 61 4.06 14.08 3.86
N ALA A 62 5.04 13.53 3.16
CA ALA A 62 4.97 12.23 2.51
C ALA A 62 5.67 11.18 3.38
N ASP A 63 5.17 9.95 3.38
CA ASP A 63 5.84 8.84 4.06
C ASP A 63 7.25 8.62 3.48
N ILE A 64 7.38 8.65 2.16
CA ILE A 64 8.66 8.59 1.43
C ILE A 64 8.67 9.65 0.33
N SER A 65 9.80 10.30 0.13
CA SER A 65 10.07 11.24 -0.96
C SER A 65 11.43 10.91 -1.59
N PHE A 66 11.55 11.05 -2.91
CA PHE A 66 12.81 10.86 -3.64
C PHE A 66 12.79 11.57 -5.00
N LEU A 67 13.96 11.69 -5.63
CA LEU A 67 14.13 12.09 -7.03
C LEU A 67 14.44 10.87 -7.90
N HIS A 68 13.83 10.82 -9.07
CA HIS A 68 14.21 9.91 -10.15
C HIS A 68 14.01 10.62 -11.49
N ASN A 69 15.02 10.58 -12.37
CA ASN A 69 15.01 11.27 -13.67
C ASN A 69 14.60 12.77 -13.57
N ASN A 70 15.17 13.49 -12.60
CA ASN A 70 14.85 14.90 -12.30
C ASN A 70 13.38 15.18 -11.90
N GLN A 71 12.61 14.14 -11.58
CA GLN A 71 11.24 14.27 -11.10
C GLN A 71 11.14 13.86 -9.64
N ARG A 72 10.50 14.68 -8.82
CA ARG A 72 10.22 14.40 -7.41
C ARG A 72 9.00 13.49 -7.30
N TYR A 73 9.14 12.43 -6.51
CA TYR A 73 8.07 11.49 -6.16
C TYR A 73 7.74 11.62 -4.68
N PHE A 74 6.45 11.54 -4.35
CA PHE A 74 5.91 11.54 -3.01
C PHE A 74 5.02 10.32 -2.83
N LEU A 75 5.31 9.49 -1.83
CA LEU A 75 4.57 8.28 -1.53
C LEU A 75 3.81 8.43 -0.21
N GLU A 76 2.55 8.00 -0.21
CA GLU A 76 1.78 7.74 1.01
C GLU A 76 1.54 6.24 1.14
N LEU A 77 1.78 5.69 2.33
CA LEU A 77 1.67 4.26 2.59
C LEU A 77 0.48 3.99 3.52
N LYS A 78 -0.33 2.98 3.15
CA LYS A 78 -1.39 2.43 4.01
C LYS A 78 -1.42 0.92 4.03
N THR A 79 -1.53 0.35 5.22
CA THR A 79 -1.80 -1.08 5.42
C THR A 79 -3.16 -1.20 6.10
N SER A 80 -4.14 -1.63 5.32
CA SER A 80 -5.54 -1.64 5.71
C SER A 80 -5.97 -3.06 6.02
N ASN A 81 -6.14 -3.32 7.31
CA ASN A 81 -6.69 -4.59 7.73
C ASN A 81 -8.17 -4.73 7.33
N THR A 82 -8.56 -5.90 6.81
CA THR A 82 -9.94 -6.25 6.51
C THR A 82 -10.66 -6.73 7.77
N ASN A 83 -11.96 -6.97 7.68
CA ASN A 83 -12.77 -7.62 8.73
C ASN A 83 -13.30 -9.00 8.31
N TRP A 84 -12.81 -9.57 7.20
CA TRP A 84 -13.26 -10.87 6.73
C TRP A 84 -12.72 -12.00 7.60
N ARG A 85 -13.59 -12.90 8.05
CA ARG A 85 -13.20 -14.01 8.93
C ARG A 85 -12.25 -14.97 8.22
N LEU A 86 -11.22 -15.40 8.94
CA LEU A 86 -10.22 -16.35 8.46
C LEU A 86 -9.76 -17.20 9.64
N ALA A 87 -9.67 -18.51 9.45
CA ALA A 87 -9.21 -19.43 10.49
C ALA A 87 -7.76 -19.10 10.90
N GLY A 88 -7.46 -19.18 12.20
CA GLY A 88 -6.14 -18.84 12.72
C GLY A 88 -5.81 -17.34 12.77
N VAL A 89 -6.74 -16.46 12.38
CA VAL A 89 -6.56 -14.99 12.43
C VAL A 89 -7.57 -14.35 13.38
N GLU A 90 -7.12 -13.33 14.12
CA GLU A 90 -7.99 -12.53 14.99
C GLU A 90 -9.21 -11.99 14.24
N SER A 91 -10.37 -12.03 14.88
CA SER A 91 -11.57 -11.38 14.33
C SER A 91 -11.57 -9.89 14.67
N LYS A 92 -11.93 -9.04 13.70
CA LYS A 92 -12.22 -7.62 13.93
C LYS A 92 -13.64 -7.34 13.47
N THR A 93 -14.36 -6.53 14.24
CA THR A 93 -15.74 -6.11 13.93
C THR A 93 -15.79 -4.78 13.20
N ARG A 94 -14.74 -3.95 13.34
CA ARG A 94 -14.68 -2.63 12.73
C ARG A 94 -14.71 -2.75 11.20
N PRO A 95 -15.64 -2.07 10.51
CA PRO A 95 -15.70 -2.08 9.05
C PRO A 95 -14.42 -1.53 8.42
N ILE A 96 -14.02 -2.13 7.31
CA ILE A 96 -12.88 -1.67 6.47
C ILE A 96 -13.15 -0.28 5.85
N THR A 97 -14.39 0.19 5.81
CA THR A 97 -14.77 1.48 5.19
C THR A 97 -14.02 2.68 5.73
N LYS A 98 -13.66 2.70 7.02
CA LYS A 98 -12.80 3.76 7.59
C LYS A 98 -11.37 3.71 7.07
N ASN A 99 -10.82 2.51 6.88
CA ASN A 99 -9.51 2.33 6.27
C ASN A 99 -9.52 2.79 4.80
N ILE A 100 -10.57 2.44 4.04
CA ILE A 100 -10.75 2.91 2.66
C ILE A 100 -10.88 4.44 2.61
N GLY A 101 -11.62 5.05 3.54
CA GLY A 101 -11.71 6.50 3.65
C GLY A 101 -10.35 7.18 3.88
N SER A 102 -9.49 6.58 4.72
CA SER A 102 -8.12 7.08 4.90
C SER A 102 -7.32 7.03 3.60
N ILE A 103 -7.36 5.90 2.88
CA ILE A 103 -6.66 5.74 1.59
C ILE A 103 -7.09 6.83 0.60
N ILE A 104 -8.39 7.12 0.51
CA ILE A 104 -8.92 8.17 -0.37
C ILE A 104 -8.41 9.55 0.06
N ASN A 105 -8.40 9.85 1.36
CA ASN A 105 -7.91 11.14 1.87
C ASN A 105 -6.42 11.35 1.53
N ASP A 106 -5.60 10.30 1.64
CA ASP A 106 -4.19 10.36 1.26
C ASP A 106 -4.03 10.56 -0.25
N GLY A 107 -4.90 9.96 -1.06
CA GLY A 107 -4.94 10.20 -2.50
C GLY A 107 -5.26 11.65 -2.87
N PHE A 108 -6.23 12.28 -2.19
CA PHE A 108 -6.51 13.71 -2.37
C PHE A 108 -5.34 14.59 -1.92
N LYS A 109 -4.73 14.27 -0.77
CA LYS A 109 -3.54 14.98 -0.27
C LYS A 109 -2.38 14.95 -1.27
N LEU A 110 -2.16 13.81 -1.93
CA LEU A 110 -1.11 13.64 -2.93
C LEU A 110 -1.40 14.39 -4.25
N ARG A 111 -2.67 14.64 -4.60
CA ARG A 111 -3.03 15.46 -5.78
C ARG A 111 -2.54 16.90 -5.67
N GLU A 112 -2.32 17.38 -4.45
CA GLU A 112 -1.90 18.77 -4.18
C GLU A 112 -0.38 18.94 -4.10
N CYS A 113 0.39 17.87 -4.29
CA CYS A 113 1.85 17.96 -4.31
C CYS A 113 2.38 18.52 -5.64
N SER A 114 3.56 19.15 -5.61
CA SER A 114 4.21 19.71 -6.80
C SER A 114 4.99 18.68 -7.64
N GLY A 115 5.07 17.43 -7.18
CA GLY A 115 5.78 16.32 -7.83
C GLY A 115 4.79 15.23 -8.26
N VAL A 116 5.25 14.00 -8.40
CA VAL A 116 4.38 12.84 -8.68
C VAL A 116 3.91 12.22 -7.37
N GLY A 117 2.61 12.22 -7.14
CA GLY A 117 1.99 11.55 -6.00
C GLY A 117 1.70 10.09 -6.32
N ILE A 118 2.23 9.17 -5.51
CA ILE A 118 1.95 7.73 -5.61
C ILE A 118 1.33 7.25 -4.31
N LEU A 119 0.09 6.78 -4.40
CA LEU A 119 -0.61 6.15 -3.30
C LEU A 119 -0.28 4.66 -3.27
N VAL A 120 0.36 4.22 -2.19
CA VAL A 120 0.74 2.83 -1.96
C VAL A 120 -0.16 2.26 -0.85
N PHE A 121 -0.90 1.20 -1.15
CA PHE A 121 -1.71 0.56 -0.12
C PHE A 121 -1.76 -0.96 -0.21
N ILE A 122 -1.96 -1.59 0.94
CA ILE A 122 -2.15 -3.03 1.06
C ILE A 122 -3.48 -3.31 1.78
N LEU A 123 -4.35 -4.13 1.20
CA LEU A 123 -5.51 -4.69 1.90
C LEU A 123 -5.19 -6.12 2.36
N PHE A 124 -5.34 -6.41 3.66
CA PHE A 124 -4.96 -7.73 4.21
C PHE A 124 -5.72 -8.11 5.49
N PRO A 125 -5.77 -9.39 5.88
CA PRO A 125 -5.77 -10.53 4.97
C PRO A 125 -7.07 -10.60 4.18
N ILE A 126 -7.01 -11.18 2.98
CA ILE A 126 -8.15 -11.46 2.11
C ILE A 126 -8.34 -12.97 2.06
N PRO A 127 -9.52 -13.55 2.38
CA PRO A 127 -9.73 -14.97 2.15
C PRO A 127 -9.48 -15.32 0.68
N THR A 128 -8.79 -16.43 0.42
CA THR A 128 -8.43 -16.84 -0.94
C THR A 128 -9.65 -16.91 -1.85
N GLY A 129 -9.60 -16.22 -2.99
CA GLY A 129 -10.69 -16.20 -3.97
C GLY A 129 -11.84 -15.24 -3.64
N ASP A 130 -11.80 -14.55 -2.50
CA ASP A 130 -12.77 -13.51 -2.18
C ASP A 130 -12.53 -12.28 -3.06
N LYS A 131 -13.57 -11.82 -3.75
CA LYS A 131 -13.53 -10.66 -4.66
C LYS A 131 -14.23 -9.42 -4.12
N ARG A 132 -14.69 -9.44 -2.86
CA ARG A 132 -15.39 -8.30 -2.25
C ARG A 132 -14.49 -7.07 -2.08
N TRP A 133 -13.18 -7.17 -2.31
CA TRP A 133 -12.29 -6.00 -2.38
C TRP A 133 -12.55 -5.15 -3.63
N ASN A 134 -13.14 -5.70 -4.71
CA ASN A 134 -13.44 -4.96 -5.94
C ASN A 134 -14.23 -3.69 -5.66
N GLN A 135 -15.27 -3.77 -4.81
CA GLN A 135 -16.10 -2.62 -4.45
C GLN A 135 -15.28 -1.48 -3.79
N TYR A 136 -14.16 -1.80 -3.14
CA TYR A 136 -13.28 -0.81 -2.52
C TYR A 136 -12.36 -0.17 -3.54
N LEU A 137 -11.83 -0.95 -4.50
CA LEU A 137 -11.10 -0.38 -5.64
C LEU A 137 -12.02 0.50 -6.50
N GLU A 138 -13.25 0.06 -6.79
CA GLU A 138 -14.24 0.86 -7.50
C GLU A 138 -14.52 2.19 -6.78
N ARG A 139 -14.70 2.14 -5.46
CA ARG A 139 -14.91 3.35 -4.66
C ARG A 139 -13.71 4.29 -4.71
N ILE A 140 -12.48 3.77 -4.58
CA ILE A 140 -11.26 4.56 -4.66
C ILE A 140 -11.12 5.17 -6.07
N SER A 141 -11.30 4.33 -7.10
CA SER A 141 -11.27 4.69 -8.52
C SER A 141 -12.23 5.83 -8.85
N ASN A 142 -13.49 5.72 -8.41
CA ASN A 142 -14.51 6.72 -8.69
C ASN A 142 -14.23 8.07 -8.00
N LEU A 143 -13.75 8.05 -6.75
CA LEU A 143 -13.52 9.27 -5.98
C LEU A 143 -12.20 9.97 -6.35
N LEU A 144 -11.18 9.19 -6.73
CA LEU A 144 -9.88 9.69 -7.15
C LEU A 144 -9.73 9.72 -8.68
N GLU A 145 -10.78 9.44 -9.45
CA GLU A 145 -10.77 9.43 -10.93
C GLU A 145 -9.54 8.71 -11.52
N ILE A 146 -9.16 7.58 -10.92
CA ILE A 146 -8.03 6.74 -11.34
C ILE A 146 -8.55 5.38 -11.80
N SER A 147 -7.84 4.72 -12.70
CA SER A 147 -8.16 3.35 -13.14
C SER A 147 -7.24 2.34 -12.46
N PHE A 148 -7.80 1.22 -12.00
CA PHE A 148 -7.02 0.09 -11.53
C PHE A 148 -6.87 -0.92 -12.66
N GLU A 149 -5.63 -1.35 -12.92
CA GLU A 149 -5.30 -2.39 -13.87
C GLU A 149 -4.35 -3.38 -13.19
N GLU A 150 -4.77 -4.65 -13.16
CA GLU A 150 -4.01 -5.71 -12.50
C GLU A 150 -2.64 -5.84 -13.19
N VAL A 151 -1.60 -6.15 -12.42
CA VAL A 151 -0.18 -6.20 -12.83
C VAL A 151 0.47 -4.83 -13.04
N TYR A 152 -0.28 -3.78 -13.39
CA TYR A 152 0.28 -2.45 -13.61
C TYR A 152 0.28 -1.55 -12.38
N ASN A 153 -0.85 -1.50 -11.65
CA ASN A 153 -0.97 -0.63 -10.49
C ASN A 153 -1.56 -1.32 -9.25
N PHE A 154 -2.05 -2.55 -9.40
CA PHE A 154 -2.32 -3.43 -8.27
C PHE A 154 -2.02 -4.89 -8.60
N LYS A 155 -1.84 -5.70 -7.55
CA LYS A 155 -1.64 -7.14 -7.66
C LYS A 155 -2.23 -7.86 -6.45
N ILE A 156 -2.74 -9.07 -6.69
CA ILE A 156 -3.07 -10.02 -5.64
C ILE A 156 -1.85 -10.91 -5.36
N ILE A 157 -1.41 -10.90 -4.11
CA ILE A 157 -0.28 -11.68 -3.62
C ILE A 157 -0.85 -12.83 -2.78
N ASP A 158 -0.65 -14.06 -3.23
CA ASP A 158 -1.00 -15.25 -2.46
C ASP A 158 -0.01 -15.41 -1.29
N PHE A 159 -0.55 -15.68 -0.10
CA PHE A 159 0.22 -15.86 1.12
C PHE A 159 -0.16 -17.15 1.81
N GLU A 160 0.85 -17.98 2.11
CA GLU A 160 0.68 -19.23 2.84
C GLU A 160 1.82 -19.42 3.85
N TYR A 161 1.47 -19.45 5.15
CA TYR A 161 2.43 -19.73 6.22
C TYR A 161 1.70 -20.22 7.48
N ASN A 162 2.24 -21.24 8.15
CA ASN A 162 1.70 -21.81 9.40
C ASN A 162 0.17 -22.07 9.38
N ASN A 163 -0.31 -22.78 8.35
CA ASN A 163 -1.72 -23.12 8.14
C ASN A 163 -2.68 -21.94 7.89
N ILE A 164 -2.15 -20.72 7.77
CA ILE A 164 -2.91 -19.57 7.30
C ILE A 164 -2.68 -19.44 5.80
N LYS A 165 -3.77 -19.51 5.04
CA LYS A 165 -3.80 -19.26 3.60
C LYS A 165 -4.71 -18.09 3.30
N CYS A 166 -4.18 -17.05 2.69
CA CYS A 166 -4.92 -15.85 2.34
C CYS A 166 -4.25 -15.12 1.18
N GLN A 167 -4.80 -13.96 0.85
CA GLN A 167 -4.31 -13.04 -0.15
C GLN A 167 -4.06 -11.67 0.48
N LEU A 168 -3.16 -10.91 -0.14
CA LEU A 168 -2.98 -9.48 0.08
C LEU A 168 -3.21 -8.78 -1.25
N LEU A 169 -3.94 -7.68 -1.24
CA LEU A 169 -4.02 -6.79 -2.41
C LEU A 169 -3.01 -5.67 -2.19
N ALA A 170 -1.95 -5.63 -2.98
CA ALA A 170 -1.00 -4.54 -2.99
C ALA A 170 -1.30 -3.61 -4.17
N SER A 171 -1.16 -2.30 -3.97
CA SER A 171 -1.37 -1.28 -4.98
C SER A 171 -0.30 -0.20 -4.88
N ALA A 172 0.13 0.30 -6.03
CA ALA A 172 0.93 1.52 -6.18
C ALA A 172 0.38 2.30 -7.37
N ILE A 173 -0.32 3.40 -7.10
CA ILE A 173 -1.07 4.11 -8.13
C ILE A 173 -0.79 5.61 -8.08
N ARG A 174 -0.56 6.21 -9.25
CA ARG A 174 -0.38 7.65 -9.37
C ARG A 174 -1.71 8.37 -9.14
N THR A 175 -1.69 9.46 -8.38
CA THR A 175 -2.91 10.18 -7.99
C THR A 175 -3.11 11.50 -8.70
N ASN A 176 -2.03 12.11 -9.22
CA ASN A 176 -2.08 13.30 -10.05
C ASN A 176 -1.81 12.96 -11.52
N LEU A 177 -2.65 13.52 -12.40
CA LEU A 177 -2.53 13.39 -13.86
C LEU A 177 -1.65 14.50 -14.41
#